data_AF-A0A5C8IE25-F1
#
_entry.id   AF-A0A5C8IE25-F1
#
_cell.length_a   1.000
_cell.length_b   1.000
_cell.length_c   1.000
_cell.angle_alpha   90.00
_cell.angle_beta   90.00
_cell.angle_gamma   90.00
#
_symmetry.space_group_name_H-M   'P 1'
#
loop_
_entity.id
_entity.type
_entity.pdbx_description
1 polymer ?
#
loop_
_entity_poly.entity_id
_entity_poly.type
_entity_poly.pdbx_seq_one_letter_code
_entity_poly.pdbx_strand_id
1 'polypeptide(L)' 'MLIHPLLVNQWQSWLIVLLVVLVLFGATRLPALSKSLGQSIKIFRRELAPEKSDDAAEPAESTAREQEKPSSTTTDK' A
#
# COMPACT_ATOMS: atom_id res chain seq x y z
N MET A 1 -27.87 26.19 10.56
CA MET A 1 -27.46 25.24 11.61
C MET A 1 -28.18 23.88 11.48
N LEU A 2 -28.50 23.39 10.26
CA LEU A 2 -29.24 22.12 10.07
C LEU A 2 -29.10 21.57 8.63
N ILE A 3 -27.88 21.36 8.11
CA ILE A 3 -27.69 20.71 6.79
C ILE A 3 -26.50 19.69 6.76
N HIS A 4 -25.68 19.57 7.81
CA HIS A 4 -24.42 18.82 7.72
C HIS A 4 -24.36 17.34 8.20
N PRO A 5 -25.34 16.69 8.87
CA PRO A 5 -25.09 15.35 9.44
C PRO A 5 -25.48 14.13 8.58
N LEU A 6 -26.28 14.26 7.52
CA LEU A 6 -26.82 13.06 6.82
C LEU A 6 -25.95 12.53 5.66
N LEU A 7 -25.12 13.37 5.04
CA LEU A 7 -24.20 12.93 3.98
C LEU A 7 -22.82 12.53 4.52
N VAL A 8 -22.42 13.12 5.64
CA VAL A 8 -21.13 12.85 6.30
C VAL A 8 -21.09 11.41 6.83
N ASN A 9 -22.19 10.87 7.36
CA ASN A 9 -22.18 9.57 8.05
C ASN A 9 -21.75 8.37 7.18
N GLN A 10 -21.93 8.44 5.86
CA GLN A 10 -21.56 7.31 4.98
C GLN A 10 -20.05 7.20 4.82
N TRP A 11 -19.33 8.31 4.61
CA TRP A 11 -17.87 8.30 4.55
C TRP A 11 -17.23 8.05 5.92
N GLN A 12 -17.87 8.45 7.01
CA GLN A 12 -17.45 8.08 8.37
C GLN A 12 -17.44 6.55 8.58
N SER A 13 -18.37 5.82 7.97
CA SER A 13 -18.41 4.35 8.07
C SER A 13 -17.17 3.72 7.41
N TRP A 14 -16.77 4.21 6.23
CA TRP A 14 -15.55 3.79 5.56
C TRP A 14 -14.29 4.13 6.37
N LEU A 15 -14.27 5.28 7.05
CA LEU A 15 -13.18 5.66 7.96
C LEU A 15 -13.07 4.70 9.16
N ILE A 16 -14.19 4.28 9.76
CA ILE A 16 -14.20 3.28 10.84
C ILE A 16 -13.60 1.95 10.35
N VAL A 17 -14.00 1.48 9.17
CA VAL A 17 -13.49 0.22 8.61
C VAL A 17 -11.99 0.33 8.35
N LEU A 18 -11.53 1.44 7.78
CA LEU A 18 -10.11 1.69 7.53
C LEU A 18 -9.30 1.68 8.84
N LEU A 19 -9.84 2.28 9.90
CA LEU A 19 -9.22 2.30 11.22
C LEU A 19 -9.08 0.89 11.80
N VAL A 20 -10.13 0.06 11.71
CA VAL A 20 -10.09 -1.34 12.18
C VAL A 20 -9.04 -2.14 11.40
N VAL A 21 -9.01 -2.00 10.07
CA VAL A 21 -8.00 -2.67 9.22
C VAL A 21 -6.60 -2.19 9.59
N LEU A 22 -6.38 -0.89 9.82
CA LEU A 22 -5.08 -0.35 10.22
C LEU A 22 -4.63 -0.87 11.59
N VAL A 23 -5.54 -1.10 12.53
CA VAL A 23 -5.22 -1.72 13.83
C VAL A 23 -4.87 -3.20 13.66
N LEU A 24 -5.60 -3.93 12.81
CA LEU A 24 -5.40 -5.38 12.61
C LEU A 24 -4.15 -5.69 11.77
N PHE A 25 -3.92 -4.91 10.71
CA PHE A 25 -2.77 -5.06 9.81
C PHE A 25 -1.54 -4.27 10.27
N GLY A 26 -1.73 -3.20 11.05
CA GLY A 26 -0.68 -2.29 11.49
C GLY A 26 -0.33 -1.20 10.47
N ALA A 27 0.31 -0.13 10.95
CA ALA A 27 0.70 1.03 10.14
C ALA A 27 1.70 0.71 9.02
N THR A 28 2.49 -0.35 9.15
CA THR A 28 3.55 -0.71 8.21
C THR A 28 3.10 -1.64 7.08
N ARG A 29 2.02 -2.41 7.27
CA ARG A 29 1.61 -3.44 6.29
C ARG A 29 0.70 -2.93 5.20
N LEU A 30 -0.19 -1.98 5.48
CA LEU A 30 -1.01 -1.35 4.43
C LEU A 30 -0.15 -0.59 3.39
N PRO A 31 0.86 0.21 3.77
CA PRO A 31 1.76 0.87 2.81
C PRO A 31 2.66 -0.11 2.05
N ALA A 32 3.12 -1.19 2.69
CA ALA A 32 3.96 -2.18 2.05
C ALA A 32 3.20 -2.94 0.94
N LEU A 33 1.97 -3.36 1.24
CA LEU A 33 1.10 -4.08 0.29
C LEU A 33 0.66 -3.17 -0.88
N SER A 34 0.35 -1.91 -0.60
CA SER A 34 -0.01 -0.95 -1.65
C SER A 34 1.17 -0.65 -2.57
N LYS A 35 2.41 -0.61 -2.04
CA LYS A 35 3.62 -0.43 -2.85
C LYS A 35 3.86 -1.63 -3.78
N SER A 36 3.72 -2.88 -3.30
CA SER A 36 3.87 -4.08 -4.16
C SER A 36 2.76 -4.23 -5.20
N LEU A 37 1.50 -3.94 -4.82
CA LEU A 37 0.36 -4.00 -5.73
C LEU A 37 0.42 -2.86 -6.77
N GLY A 38 0.82 -1.67 -6.34
CA GLY A 38 1.02 -0.50 -7.20
C GLY A 38 2.13 -0.70 -8.22
N GLN A 39 3.22 -1.38 -7.86
CA GLN A 39 4.27 -1.77 -8.82
C GLN A 39 3.74 -2.73 -9.90
N SER A 40 2.94 -3.73 -9.51
CA SER A 40 2.34 -4.69 -10.45
C SER A 40 1.38 -4.00 -11.43
N ILE A 41 0.52 -3.11 -10.91
CA ILE A 41 -0.40 -2.32 -11.74
C ILE A 41 0.36 -1.34 -12.65
N LYS A 42 1.45 -0.72 -12.17
CA LYS A 42 2.27 0.21 -12.97
C LYS A 42 2.87 -0.49 -14.20
N ILE A 43 3.41 -1.69 -14.02
CA ILE A 43 3.97 -2.49 -15.12
C ILE A 43 2.87 -2.87 -16.11
N PHE A 44 1.74 -3.39 -15.61
CA PHE A 44 0.60 -3.74 -16.45
C PHE A 44 0.06 -2.54 -17.25
N ARG A 45 -0.02 -1.35 -16.64
CA ARG A 45 -0.42 -0.12 -17.33
C ARG A 45 0.63 0.37 -18.32
N ARG A 46 1.92 0.14 -18.09
CA ARG A 46 3.01 0.53 -19.00
C ARG A 46 2.94 -0.29 -20.28
N GLU A 47 2.75 -1.61 -20.17
CA GLU A 47 2.62 -2.53 -21.30
C GLU A 47 1.32 -2.32 -22.09
N LEU A 48 0.24 -1.94 -21.40
CA LEU A 48 -1.05 -1.64 -22.03
C LEU A 48 -1.18 -0.20 -22.53
N ALA A 49 -0.27 0.70 -22.16
CA ALA A 49 -0.32 2.10 -22.59
C ALA A 49 0.37 2.24 -23.97
N PRO A 50 -0.35 2.67 -25.02
CA PRO A 50 0.24 2.87 -26.33
C PRO A 50 1.15 4.11 -26.33
N GLU A 51 2.46 3.93 -26.56
CA GLU A 51 3.58 4.79 -27.06
C GLU A 51 3.59 6.33 -26.82
N LYS A 52 2.62 6.93 -26.13
CA LYS A 52 2.44 8.39 -25.99
C LYS A 52 2.46 8.87 -24.55
N SER A 53 2.79 8.00 -23.59
CA SER A 53 2.75 8.31 -22.15
C SER A 53 4.12 8.09 -21.52
N ASP A 54 5.15 8.81 -21.99
CA ASP A 54 6.52 8.65 -21.51
C ASP A 54 6.99 9.76 -20.56
N ASP A 55 6.07 10.40 -19.83
CA ASP A 55 6.45 11.39 -18.82
C ASP A 55 5.48 11.39 -17.62
N ALA A 56 5.49 10.32 -16.83
CA ALA A 56 5.02 10.40 -15.45
C ALA A 56 5.57 9.26 -14.57
N ALA A 57 6.26 9.68 -13.51
CA ALA A 57 6.56 8.98 -12.27
C ALA A 57 7.77 8.02 -12.28
N GLU A 58 8.97 8.60 -12.18
CA GLU A 58 9.86 8.23 -11.07
C GLU A 58 9.44 9.08 -9.84
N PRO A 59 9.29 8.44 -8.67
CA PRO A 59 10.47 8.19 -7.86
C PRO A 59 10.64 6.73 -7.45
N ALA A 60 11.87 6.26 -7.59
CA ALA A 60 12.42 5.21 -6.77
C ALA A 60 12.50 5.67 -5.31
N GLU A 61 11.84 4.96 -4.40
CA GLU A 61 12.22 4.97 -2.99
C GLU A 61 12.42 3.52 -2.55
N SER A 62 13.65 3.08 -2.82
CA SER A 62 14.59 2.47 -1.88
C SER A 62 14.03 2.09 -0.50
N THR A 63 14.28 0.83 -0.15
CA THR A 63 14.72 0.41 1.20
C THR A 63 13.66 0.45 2.31
N ALA A 64 12.85 -0.61 2.36
CA ALA A 64 12.64 -1.28 3.64
C ALA A 64 13.93 -2.05 3.97
N ARG A 65 14.91 -1.35 4.56
CA ARG A 65 15.92 -1.99 5.39
C ARG A 65 15.15 -2.42 6.63
N GLU A 66 14.72 -3.68 6.62
CA GLU A 66 14.59 -4.46 7.84
C GLU A 66 15.15 -5.85 7.50
N GLN A 67 16.45 -5.82 7.19
CA GLN A 67 17.31 -6.99 7.21
C GLN A 67 18.04 -6.94 8.54
N GLU A 68 17.38 -7.38 9.61
CA GLU A 68 17.97 -7.95 10.83
C GLU A 68 16.97 -9.02 11.31
N LYS A 69 17.32 -10.31 11.44
CA LYS A 69 18.49 -10.84 12.12
C LYS A 69 18.85 -12.26 11.64
N PRO A 70 20.15 -12.59 11.49
CA PRO A 70 20.64 -13.93 11.19
C PRO A 70 20.71 -14.81 12.45
N SER A 71 20.34 -16.09 12.33
CA SER A 71 20.76 -17.21 13.19
C SER A 71 20.30 -18.50 12.51
N SER A 72 21.16 -19.14 11.71
CA SER A 72 22.12 -20.19 12.08
C SER A 72 21.47 -21.54 12.45
N THR A 73 21.69 -22.51 11.55
CA THR A 73 22.08 -23.92 11.80
C THR A 73 21.19 -24.84 12.65
N THR A 74 20.70 -25.91 12.01
CA THR A 74 20.52 -27.31 12.52
C THR A 74 19.78 -28.05 11.39
N THR A 75 20.19 -29.18 10.80
CA THR A 75 21.29 -30.12 11.02
C THR A 75 21.30 -31.02 9.79
N ASP A 76 22.44 -31.10 9.11
CA ASP A 76 22.74 -32.14 8.13
C ASP A 76 23.75 -33.08 8.82
N LYS A 77 23.31 -34.31 9.09
CA LYS A 77 24.16 -35.48 9.34
C LYS A 77 23.39 -36.73 8.97
#